data_AF-A0A815F0U4-F1
#
_entry.id   AF-A0A815F0U4-F1
#
_cell.length_a   1.000
_cell.length_b   1.000
_cell.length_c   1.000
_cell.angle_alpha   90.00
_cell.angle_beta   90.00
_cell.angle_gamma   90.00
#
_symmetry.space_group_name_H-M   'P 1'
#
loop_
_entity.id
_entity.type
_entity.pdbx_description
1 polymer ?
#
loop_
_entity_poly.entity_id
_entity_poly.type
_entity_poly.pdbx_seq_one_letter_code
_entity_poly.pdbx_strand_id
1 'polypeptide(L)'
;MKATTVRFYETYFILLFPHLERYNFFDSYQFIRKQDENEQELLKGIWDTSLTSSLKNIDENVMNLDNVEISLVFDLRLPCATIEYTVIRSICKILSKQQSENDITVEDFEQRLWLKLNDKTTYGKKLIHKIFENNKLFEHYFNDLLCSFLSENNIQLTSNFVFKIICTNPTRSNKTRFQSLLTNWAEIIQIFRIFELGASLIGEDSLLKTFMKQFIEIDDQYHVDANNKNDLYTLILFKEGFAQFEPGNDERHLKSNSNDNRDLFIENCLMNLLKKLQKPKYVRNVESPKQLITKYDLIYHDSLKD
;
A
#
# COMPACT_ATOMS: atom_id res chain seq x y z
N MET A 1 -17.13 48.90 -13.99
CA MET A 1 -15.80 48.26 -14.06
C MET A 1 -15.48 47.45 -12.79
N LYS A 2 -15.36 48.06 -11.59
CA LYS A 2 -15.04 47.31 -10.35
C LYS A 2 -15.99 46.13 -10.05
N ALA A 3 -17.31 46.32 -10.17
CA ALA A 3 -18.29 45.27 -9.92
C ALA A 3 -18.19 44.08 -10.90
N THR A 4 -17.81 44.32 -12.15
CA THR A 4 -17.66 43.29 -13.19
C THR A 4 -16.39 42.46 -12.96
N THR A 5 -15.29 43.12 -12.59
CA THR A 5 -14.03 42.46 -12.25
C THR A 5 -14.16 41.62 -10.98
N VAL A 6 -14.81 42.14 -9.94
CA VAL A 6 -15.09 41.40 -8.70
C VAL A 6 -15.91 40.14 -8.99
N ARG A 7 -17.02 40.28 -9.73
CA ARG A 7 -17.87 39.14 -10.08
C ARG A 7 -17.16 38.09 -10.93
N PHE A 8 -16.23 38.50 -11.80
CA PHE A 8 -15.38 37.58 -12.55
C PHE A 8 -14.49 36.75 -11.62
N TYR A 9 -13.74 37.40 -10.73
CA TYR A 9 -12.86 36.69 -9.80
C TYR A 9 -13.63 35.81 -8.81
N GLU A 10 -14.75 36.29 -8.28
CA GLU A 10 -15.62 35.47 -7.43
C GLU A 10 -16.07 34.21 -8.15
N THR A 11 -16.55 34.33 -9.40
CA THR A 11 -16.96 33.17 -10.21
C THR A 11 -15.78 32.25 -10.48
N TYR A 12 -14.62 32.79 -10.86
CA TYR A 12 -13.40 32.02 -11.10
C TYR A 12 -12.97 31.23 -9.86
N PHE A 13 -12.94 31.85 -8.68
CA PHE A 13 -12.54 31.17 -7.44
C PHE A 13 -13.58 30.14 -6.98
N ILE A 14 -14.87 30.42 -7.15
CA ILE A 14 -15.96 29.46 -6.88
C ILE A 14 -15.80 28.22 -7.75
N LEU A 15 -15.35 28.37 -9.00
CA LEU A 15 -15.06 27.24 -9.89
C LEU A 15 -13.75 26.54 -9.51
N LEU A 16 -12.71 27.31 -9.23
CA LEU A 16 -11.36 26.79 -9.00
C LEU A 16 -11.25 25.98 -7.70
N PHE A 17 -11.85 26.42 -6.59
CA PHE A 17 -11.66 25.75 -5.31
C PHE A 17 -12.19 24.30 -5.27
N PRO A 18 -13.39 23.98 -5.78
CA PRO A 18 -13.83 22.59 -5.91
C PRO A 18 -12.89 21.73 -6.75
N HIS A 19 -12.29 22.28 -7.81
CA HIS A 19 -11.27 21.57 -8.58
C HIS A 19 -10.04 21.30 -7.71
N LEU A 20 -9.50 22.32 -7.04
CA LEU A 20 -8.32 22.15 -6.18
C LEU A 20 -8.55 21.12 -5.06
N GLU A 21 -9.74 21.10 -4.48
CA GLU A 21 -10.17 20.10 -3.51
C GLU A 21 -10.23 18.70 -4.12
N ARG A 22 -10.83 18.54 -5.30
CA ARG A 22 -10.85 17.26 -6.03
C ARG A 22 -9.44 16.72 -6.29
N TYR A 23 -8.47 17.60 -6.51
CA TYR A 23 -7.06 17.25 -6.70
C TYR A 23 -6.27 17.18 -5.37
N ASN A 24 -6.91 17.18 -4.20
CA ASN A 24 -6.27 17.07 -2.89
C ASN A 24 -5.23 18.18 -2.58
N PHE A 25 -5.34 19.36 -3.20
CA PHE A 25 -4.32 20.42 -3.03
C PHE A 25 -4.33 21.04 -1.64
N PHE A 26 -5.49 21.14 -0.99
CA PHE A 26 -5.60 21.75 0.33
C PHE A 26 -5.05 20.84 1.43
N ASP A 27 -5.46 19.57 1.46
CA ASP A 27 -4.99 18.62 2.46
C ASP A 27 -3.51 18.32 2.30
N SER A 28 -3.02 18.12 1.07
CA SER A 28 -1.59 17.96 0.82
C SER A 28 -0.79 19.19 1.26
N TYR A 29 -1.28 20.41 1.02
CA TYR A 29 -0.63 21.62 1.51
C TYR A 29 -0.57 21.69 3.04
N GLN A 30 -1.66 21.32 3.73
CA GLN A 30 -1.68 21.24 5.18
C GLN A 30 -0.74 20.16 5.73
N PHE A 31 -0.65 19.01 5.06
CA PHE A 31 0.29 17.94 5.40
C PHE A 31 1.74 18.41 5.27
N ILE A 32 2.09 19.04 4.14
CA ILE A 32 3.44 19.56 3.87
C ILE A 32 3.86 20.53 4.97
N ARG A 33 3.01 21.49 5.33
CA ARG A 33 3.32 22.50 6.37
C ARG A 33 3.64 21.93 7.75
N LYS A 34 3.30 20.68 8.02
CA LYS A 34 3.57 20.00 9.30
C LYS A 34 4.88 19.21 9.31
N GLN A 35 5.56 19.05 8.16
CA GLN A 35 6.81 18.31 8.05
C GLN A 35 8.03 19.14 8.46
N ASP A 36 9.19 18.50 8.60
CA ASP A 36 10.47 19.20 8.78
C ASP A 36 10.90 19.99 7.53
N GLU A 37 11.82 20.94 7.67
CA GLU A 37 12.21 21.85 6.58
C GLU A 37 12.72 21.12 5.32
N ASN A 38 13.49 20.03 5.49
CA ASN A 38 14.04 19.29 4.36
C ASN A 38 12.93 18.55 3.61
N GLU A 39 11.99 17.97 4.34
CA GLU A 39 10.86 17.26 3.77
C GLU A 39 9.84 18.21 3.14
N GLN A 40 9.64 19.39 3.74
CA GLN A 40 8.85 20.48 3.17
C GLN A 40 9.35 20.89 1.79
N GLU A 41 10.65 21.16 1.65
CA GLU A 41 11.24 21.59 0.38
C GLU A 41 11.02 20.54 -0.72
N LEU A 42 11.26 19.27 -0.37
CA LEU A 42 11.13 18.13 -1.26
C LEU A 42 9.69 17.90 -1.72
N LEU A 43 8.70 17.98 -0.82
CA LEU A 43 7.29 17.81 -1.14
C LEU A 43 6.70 19.03 -1.86
N LYS A 44 7.15 20.24 -1.52
CA LYS A 44 6.69 21.48 -2.16
C LYS A 44 7.00 21.49 -3.66
N GLY A 45 8.16 20.97 -4.07
CA GLY A 45 8.47 20.84 -5.50
C GLY A 45 7.46 19.95 -6.27
N ILE A 46 6.95 18.89 -5.64
CA ILE A 46 5.89 18.05 -6.21
C ILE A 46 4.57 18.83 -6.27
N TRP A 47 4.26 19.53 -5.18
CA TRP A 47 3.05 20.34 -5.06
C TRP A 47 2.97 21.44 -6.12
N ASP A 48 4.02 22.25 -6.26
CA ASP A 48 4.08 23.36 -7.22
C ASP A 48 4.00 22.85 -8.67
N THR A 49 4.69 21.76 -8.98
CA THR A 49 4.65 21.15 -10.32
C THR A 49 3.25 20.64 -10.64
N SER A 50 2.64 19.92 -9.70
CA SER A 50 1.29 19.36 -9.86
C SER A 50 0.24 20.47 -9.99
N LEU A 51 0.36 21.54 -9.19
CA LEU A 51 -0.54 22.68 -9.27
C LEU A 51 -0.45 23.36 -10.63
N THR A 52 0.76 23.62 -11.12
CA THR A 52 0.97 24.27 -12.41
C THR A 52 0.34 23.46 -13.55
N SER A 53 0.56 22.14 -13.56
CA SER A 53 -0.04 21.24 -14.55
C SER A 53 -1.57 21.18 -14.44
N SER A 54 -2.11 21.11 -13.23
CA SER A 54 -3.56 21.07 -12.99
C SER A 54 -4.25 22.36 -13.38
N LEU A 55 -3.68 23.53 -13.04
CA LEU A 55 -4.22 24.83 -13.44
C LEU A 55 -4.22 24.98 -14.97
N LYS A 56 -3.13 24.60 -15.64
CA LYS A 56 -3.08 24.61 -17.10
C LYS A 56 -4.19 23.74 -17.72
N ASN A 57 -4.39 22.54 -17.18
CA ASN A 57 -5.47 21.65 -17.65
C ASN A 57 -6.87 22.23 -17.37
N ILE A 58 -7.06 22.93 -16.25
CA ILE A 58 -8.32 23.60 -15.90
C ILE A 58 -8.58 24.79 -16.81
N ASP A 59 -7.55 25.56 -17.19
CA ASP A 59 -7.67 26.68 -18.10
C ASP A 59 -7.98 26.22 -19.55
N GLU A 60 -7.46 25.05 -19.94
CA GLU A 60 -7.66 24.47 -21.28
C GLU A 60 -9.02 23.74 -21.43
N ASN A 61 -9.60 23.24 -20.34
CA ASN A 61 -10.89 22.55 -20.36
C ASN A 61 -12.00 23.45 -19.82
N VAL A 62 -13.14 23.56 -20.53
CA VAL A 62 -14.30 24.33 -20.04
C VAL A 62 -14.69 23.82 -18.64
N MET A 63 -14.57 24.68 -17.62
CA MET A 63 -14.98 24.39 -16.24
C MET A 63 -16.50 24.20 -16.18
N ASN A 64 -16.97 22.99 -16.47
CA ASN A 64 -18.36 22.60 -16.28
C ASN A 64 -18.56 22.20 -14.81
N LEU A 65 -19.43 22.96 -14.13
CA LEU A 65 -19.83 22.75 -12.74
C LEU A 65 -20.71 21.53 -12.52
N ASP A 66 -21.23 20.93 -13.58
CA ASP A 66 -22.18 19.83 -13.49
C ASP A 66 -21.47 18.56 -12.99
N ASN A 67 -21.37 18.50 -11.67
CA ASN A 67 -20.87 17.45 -10.79
C ASN A 67 -19.34 17.29 -10.72
N VAL A 68 -18.67 18.17 -9.97
CA VAL A 68 -17.36 17.85 -9.39
C VAL A 68 -17.59 16.85 -8.25
N GLU A 69 -17.53 15.55 -8.56
CA GLU A 69 -17.52 14.50 -7.54
C GLU A 69 -16.18 14.53 -6.78
N ILE A 70 -16.25 14.84 -5.49
CA ILE A 70 -15.11 14.82 -4.57
C ILE A 70 -15.17 13.51 -3.79
N SER A 71 -14.22 12.61 -4.08
CA SER A 71 -14.08 11.36 -3.32
C SER A 71 -13.48 11.67 -1.95
N LEU A 72 -14.20 11.37 -0.89
CA LEU A 72 -13.72 11.53 0.49
C LEU A 72 -12.76 10.38 0.85
N VAL A 73 -11.48 10.58 0.59
CA VAL A 73 -10.39 9.69 1.04
C VAL A 73 -9.52 10.49 2.00
N PHE A 74 -9.40 9.99 3.23
CA PHE A 74 -8.64 10.67 4.28
C PHE A 74 -7.15 10.27 4.27
N ASP A 75 -6.32 11.09 4.93
CA ASP A 75 -4.87 10.88 5.10
C ASP A 75 -4.08 10.79 3.79
N LEU A 76 -4.52 11.55 2.77
CA LEU A 76 -3.78 11.75 1.54
C LEU A 76 -2.71 12.83 1.73
N ARG A 77 -1.49 12.56 1.28
CA ARG A 77 -0.29 13.37 1.56
C ARG A 77 0.15 14.19 0.35
N LEU A 78 -0.01 13.65 -0.85
CA LEU A 78 0.38 14.26 -2.12
C LEU A 78 -0.84 14.83 -2.86
N PRO A 79 -0.66 15.89 -3.68
CA PRO A 79 -1.69 16.34 -4.59
C PRO A 79 -1.97 15.29 -5.67
N CYS A 80 -3.15 15.31 -6.27
CA CYS A 80 -3.58 14.42 -7.35
C CYS A 80 -3.62 12.92 -6.99
N ALA A 81 -3.41 12.54 -5.73
CA ALA A 81 -3.33 11.16 -5.26
C ALA A 81 -4.48 10.25 -5.72
N THR A 82 -5.73 10.70 -5.59
CA THR A 82 -6.92 9.92 -6.00
C THR A 82 -6.98 9.69 -7.51
N ILE A 83 -6.51 10.65 -8.30
CA ILE A 83 -6.47 10.57 -9.76
C ILE A 83 -5.33 9.67 -10.20
N GLU A 84 -4.16 9.76 -9.55
CA GLU A 84 -3.07 8.82 -9.76
C GLU A 84 -3.52 7.38 -9.49
N TYR A 85 -4.19 7.17 -8.36
CA TYR A 85 -4.75 5.86 -8.02
C TYR A 85 -5.72 5.36 -9.11
N THR A 86 -6.58 6.24 -9.63
CA THR A 86 -7.50 5.91 -10.73
C THR A 86 -6.76 5.53 -12.01
N VAL A 87 -5.66 6.21 -12.34
CA VAL A 87 -4.79 5.89 -13.47
C VAL A 87 -4.18 4.49 -13.27
N ILE A 88 -3.56 4.23 -12.12
CA ILE A 88 -2.95 2.93 -11.81
C ILE A 88 -3.98 1.81 -11.86
N ARG A 89 -5.13 1.99 -11.21
CA ARG A 89 -6.26 1.04 -11.27
C ARG A 89 -6.62 0.70 -12.70
N SER A 90 -6.70 1.71 -13.56
CA SER A 90 -7.07 1.51 -14.98
C SER A 90 -5.98 0.76 -15.74
N ILE A 91 -4.70 1.03 -15.47
CA ILE A 91 -3.57 0.28 -16.03
C ILE A 91 -3.66 -1.19 -15.59
N CYS A 92 -3.81 -1.45 -14.30
CA CYS A 92 -3.91 -2.79 -13.73
C CYS A 92 -5.08 -3.57 -14.33
N LYS A 93 -6.28 -2.98 -14.40
CA LYS A 93 -7.46 -3.63 -15.02
C LYS A 93 -7.21 -4.06 -16.46
N ILE A 94 -6.54 -3.22 -17.25
CA ILE A 94 -6.21 -3.55 -18.65
C ILE A 94 -5.21 -4.72 -18.70
N LEU A 95 -4.15 -4.67 -17.89
CA LEU A 95 -3.11 -5.69 -17.90
C LEU A 95 -3.61 -7.03 -17.35
N SER A 96 -4.38 -7.03 -16.25
CA SER A 96 -4.96 -8.26 -15.68
C SER A 96 -5.92 -8.93 -16.66
N LYS A 97 -6.69 -8.14 -17.43
CA LYS A 97 -7.53 -8.69 -18.49
C LYS A 97 -6.70 -9.39 -19.57
N GLN A 98 -5.65 -8.74 -20.07
CA GLN A 98 -4.73 -9.32 -21.06
C GLN A 98 -4.07 -10.60 -20.52
N GLN A 99 -3.68 -10.61 -19.26
CA GLN A 99 -3.09 -11.80 -18.63
C GLN A 99 -4.10 -12.95 -18.53
N SER A 100 -5.36 -12.67 -18.15
CA SER A 100 -6.42 -13.69 -18.08
C SER A 100 -6.80 -14.26 -19.46
N GLU A 101 -6.58 -13.48 -20.52
CA GLU A 101 -6.78 -13.89 -21.92
C GLU A 101 -5.55 -14.64 -22.48
N ASN A 102 -4.52 -14.89 -21.65
CA ASN A 102 -3.21 -15.45 -22.00
C ASN A 102 -2.45 -14.62 -23.07
N ASP A 103 -2.77 -13.34 -23.21
CA ASP A 103 -2.10 -12.43 -24.17
C ASP A 103 -0.71 -11.97 -23.69
N ILE A 104 -0.44 -12.07 -22.38
CA ILE A 104 0.81 -11.64 -21.75
C ILE A 104 1.24 -12.59 -20.63
N THR A 105 2.54 -12.79 -20.47
CA THR A 105 3.13 -13.48 -19.32
C THR A 105 3.20 -12.57 -18.08
N VAL A 106 3.59 -13.11 -16.92
CA VAL A 106 3.85 -12.31 -15.70
C VAL A 106 5.00 -11.31 -15.93
N GLU A 107 6.08 -11.74 -16.61
CA GLU A 107 7.20 -10.86 -16.93
C GLU A 107 6.78 -9.73 -17.89
N ASP A 108 5.93 -10.05 -18.88
CA ASP A 108 5.33 -9.05 -19.77
C ASP A 108 4.43 -8.06 -19.03
N PHE A 109 3.68 -8.53 -18.02
CA PHE A 109 2.84 -7.68 -17.19
C PHE A 109 3.68 -6.61 -16.50
N GLU A 110 4.80 -6.99 -15.88
CA GLU A 110 5.68 -6.07 -15.17
C GLU A 110 6.28 -5.01 -16.08
N GLN A 111 6.82 -5.41 -17.24
CA GLN A 111 7.41 -4.47 -18.18
C GLN A 111 6.35 -3.49 -18.72
N ARG A 112 5.15 -3.99 -19.05
CA ARG A 112 4.05 -3.17 -19.56
C ARG A 112 3.46 -2.24 -18.51
N LEU A 113 3.44 -2.65 -17.23
CA LEU A 113 3.03 -1.80 -16.11
C LEU A 113 3.90 -0.55 -16.05
N TRP A 114 5.23 -0.70 -16.08
CA TRP A 114 6.15 0.44 -16.01
C TRP A 114 6.07 1.34 -17.24
N LEU A 115 5.93 0.75 -18.43
CA LEU A 115 5.74 1.53 -19.66
C LEU A 115 4.47 2.38 -19.60
N LYS A 116 3.34 1.79 -19.19
CA LYS A 116 2.07 2.50 -19.06
C LYS A 116 2.07 3.53 -17.94
N LEU A 117 2.72 3.24 -16.80
CA LEU A 117 2.81 4.19 -15.69
C LEU A 117 3.61 5.43 -16.10
N ASN A 118 4.75 5.26 -16.75
CA ASN A 118 5.58 6.38 -17.21
C ASN A 118 4.86 7.31 -18.22
N ASP A 119 3.90 6.75 -18.97
CA ASP A 119 3.10 7.47 -19.96
C ASP A 119 1.90 8.18 -19.35
N LYS A 120 1.23 7.55 -18.37
CA LYS A 120 -0.08 8.00 -17.87
C LYS A 120 -0.09 8.65 -16.50
N THR A 121 0.99 8.54 -15.73
CA THR A 121 1.07 9.10 -14.38
C THR A 121 0.76 10.60 -14.38
N THR A 122 -0.02 11.04 -13.39
CA THR A 122 -0.40 12.43 -13.16
C THR A 122 0.78 13.30 -12.74
N TYR A 123 1.81 12.70 -12.14
CA TYR A 123 3.03 13.40 -11.73
C TYR A 123 4.00 13.65 -12.90
N GLY A 124 3.76 13.02 -14.06
CA GLY A 124 4.66 13.03 -15.20
C GLY A 124 5.94 12.21 -14.98
N LYS A 125 6.56 11.81 -16.10
CA LYS A 125 7.69 10.88 -16.13
C LYS A 125 8.87 11.26 -15.21
N LYS A 126 9.23 12.55 -15.14
CA LYS A 126 10.39 12.99 -14.34
C LYS A 126 10.13 12.85 -12.83
N LEU A 127 8.96 13.27 -12.36
CA LEU A 127 8.66 13.22 -10.92
C LEU A 127 8.40 11.80 -10.46
N ILE A 128 7.71 10.98 -11.26
CA ILE A 128 7.47 9.58 -10.87
C ILE A 128 8.79 8.82 -10.68
N HIS A 129 9.78 9.04 -11.56
CA HIS A 129 11.11 8.46 -11.36
C HIS A 129 11.76 8.93 -10.06
N LYS A 130 11.70 10.24 -9.78
CA LYS A 130 12.21 10.81 -8.51
C LYS A 130 11.52 10.21 -7.28
N ILE A 131 10.20 9.98 -7.35
CA ILE A 131 9.44 9.33 -6.27
C ILE A 131 9.97 7.93 -6.01
N PHE A 132 10.19 7.12 -7.05
CA PHE A 132 10.70 5.75 -6.89
C PHE A 132 12.17 5.68 -6.43
N GLU A 133 12.98 6.69 -6.75
CA GLU A 133 14.40 6.78 -6.36
C GLU A 133 14.60 7.31 -4.92
N ASN A 134 13.60 7.94 -4.33
CA ASN A 134 13.68 8.53 -2.99
C ASN A 134 12.71 7.84 -2.03
N ASN A 135 13.24 7.16 -1.01
CA ASN A 135 12.43 6.38 -0.07
C ASN A 135 11.35 7.21 0.65
N LYS A 136 11.66 8.43 1.07
CA LYS A 136 10.67 9.30 1.74
C LYS A 136 9.52 9.66 0.79
N LEU A 137 9.83 10.08 -0.43
CA LEU A 137 8.81 10.36 -1.45
C LEU A 137 7.96 9.14 -1.76
N PHE A 138 8.60 7.99 -1.89
CA PHE A 138 7.91 6.72 -2.11
C PHE A 138 6.98 6.39 -0.95
N GLU A 139 7.37 6.61 0.31
CA GLU A 139 6.51 6.36 1.47
C GLU A 139 5.23 7.20 1.44
N HIS A 140 5.29 8.49 1.10
CA HIS A 140 4.08 9.32 0.96
C HIS A 140 3.23 8.87 -0.23
N TYR A 141 3.86 8.65 -1.38
CA TYR A 141 3.17 8.20 -2.59
C TYR A 141 2.47 6.86 -2.37
N PHE A 142 3.15 5.90 -1.76
CA PHE A 142 2.61 4.57 -1.52
C PHE A 142 1.53 4.59 -0.43
N ASN A 143 1.67 5.42 0.61
CA ASN A 143 0.59 5.64 1.58
C ASN A 143 -0.71 6.07 0.88
N ASP A 144 -0.64 7.03 -0.02
CA ASP A 144 -1.83 7.58 -0.69
C ASP A 144 -2.52 6.55 -1.58
N LEU A 145 -1.73 5.69 -2.24
CA LEU A 145 -2.25 4.56 -2.98
C LEU A 145 -2.94 3.55 -2.07
N LEU A 146 -2.37 3.27 -0.89
CA LEU A 146 -2.98 2.37 0.09
C LEU A 146 -4.27 2.97 0.65
N CYS A 147 -4.31 4.25 1.03
CA CYS A 147 -5.53 4.91 1.50
C CYS A 147 -6.66 4.79 0.45
N SER A 148 -6.35 5.07 -0.81
CA SER A 148 -7.30 4.98 -1.91
C SER A 148 -7.76 3.53 -2.16
N PHE A 149 -6.83 2.57 -2.12
CA PHE A 149 -7.11 1.15 -2.27
C PHE A 149 -8.02 0.60 -1.16
N LEU A 150 -7.71 0.91 0.09
CA LEU A 150 -8.47 0.46 1.24
C LEU A 150 -9.87 1.06 1.25
N SER A 151 -9.98 2.36 0.93
CA SER A 151 -11.26 3.06 0.79
C SER A 151 -12.12 2.45 -0.32
N GLU A 152 -11.58 2.23 -1.52
CA GLU A 152 -12.32 1.65 -2.65
C GLU A 152 -12.85 0.25 -2.30
N ASN A 153 -12.03 -0.55 -1.62
CA ASN A 153 -12.36 -1.93 -1.29
C ASN A 153 -13.11 -2.08 0.04
N ASN A 154 -13.46 -0.99 0.73
CA ASN A 154 -14.10 -1.00 2.05
C ASN A 154 -13.35 -1.85 3.10
N ILE A 155 -12.02 -1.74 3.13
CA ILE A 155 -11.15 -2.41 4.09
C ILE A 155 -10.83 -1.42 5.22
N GLN A 156 -11.09 -1.81 6.46
CA GLN A 156 -10.98 -0.97 7.67
C GLN A 156 -9.58 -0.94 8.29
N LEU A 157 -8.61 -1.59 7.65
CA LEU A 157 -7.21 -1.54 8.10
C LEU A 157 -6.61 -0.15 7.91
N THR A 158 -5.69 0.25 8.77
CA THR A 158 -4.91 1.48 8.54
C THR A 158 -3.90 1.32 7.39
N SER A 159 -3.63 2.40 6.66
CA SER A 159 -2.61 2.43 5.59
C SER A 159 -1.23 2.05 6.13
N ASN A 160 -0.88 2.50 7.35
CA ASN A 160 0.37 2.16 8.01
C ASN A 160 0.49 0.66 8.32
N PHE A 161 -0.58 0.03 8.79
CA PHE A 161 -0.59 -1.41 9.02
C PHE A 161 -0.28 -2.19 7.74
N VAL A 162 -0.97 -1.83 6.67
CA VAL A 162 -0.80 -2.45 5.35
C VAL A 162 0.58 -2.18 4.77
N PHE A 163 1.05 -0.93 4.88
CA PHE A 163 2.39 -0.53 4.46
C PHE A 163 3.45 -1.43 5.11
N LYS A 164 3.37 -1.62 6.43
CA LYS A 164 4.31 -2.49 7.15
C LYS A 164 4.21 -3.93 6.65
N ILE A 165 3.02 -4.46 6.39
CA ILE A 165 2.90 -5.83 5.86
C ILE A 165 3.58 -5.99 4.50
N ILE A 166 3.43 -5.03 3.58
CA ILE A 166 4.00 -5.12 2.23
C ILE A 166 5.50 -4.78 2.20
N CYS A 167 5.92 -3.80 3.01
CA CYS A 167 7.23 -3.13 2.87
C CYS A 167 8.24 -3.50 3.96
N THR A 168 7.96 -4.47 4.84
CA THR A 168 8.94 -4.86 5.88
C THR A 168 10.17 -5.55 5.29
N ASN A 169 10.09 -6.14 4.10
CA ASN A 169 11.27 -6.69 3.44
C ASN A 169 12.23 -5.54 2.99
N PRO A 170 13.41 -5.38 3.61
CA PRO A 170 14.35 -4.32 3.28
C PRO A 170 15.11 -4.59 1.98
N THR A 171 15.16 -5.83 1.48
CA THR A 171 15.90 -6.18 0.25
C THR A 171 15.13 -5.81 -1.02
N ARG A 172 13.83 -5.49 -0.91
CA ARG A 172 13.01 -5.09 -2.06
C ARG A 172 13.16 -3.61 -2.37
N SER A 173 13.39 -3.30 -3.64
CA SER A 173 13.34 -1.93 -4.16
C SER A 173 11.92 -1.34 -4.06
N ASN A 174 11.81 -0.02 -4.08
CA ASN A 174 10.50 0.67 -4.13
C ASN A 174 9.64 0.23 -5.32
N LYS A 175 10.28 -0.04 -6.47
CA LYS A 175 9.60 -0.58 -7.65
C LYS A 175 9.00 -1.96 -7.37
N THR A 176 9.78 -2.84 -6.77
CA THR A 176 9.34 -4.19 -6.38
C THR A 176 8.20 -4.13 -5.38
N ARG A 177 8.30 -3.27 -4.35
CA ARG A 177 7.24 -3.05 -3.35
C ARG A 177 5.93 -2.58 -3.98
N PHE A 178 6.03 -1.64 -4.92
CA PHE A 178 4.88 -1.16 -5.69
C PHE A 178 4.28 -2.25 -6.59
N GLN A 179 5.11 -3.01 -7.30
CA GLN A 179 4.66 -4.14 -8.13
C GLN A 179 3.92 -5.19 -7.30
N SER A 180 4.42 -5.53 -6.11
CA SER A 180 3.78 -6.52 -5.24
C SER A 180 2.32 -6.16 -4.94
N LEU A 181 1.99 -4.88 -4.75
CA LEU A 181 0.60 -4.44 -4.55
C LEU A 181 -0.29 -4.67 -5.78
N LEU A 182 0.27 -4.77 -6.98
CA LEU A 182 -0.47 -4.67 -8.24
C LEU A 182 -0.57 -5.99 -9.04
N THR A 183 0.34 -6.94 -8.81
CA THR A 183 0.43 -8.17 -9.63
C THR A 183 -0.66 -9.20 -9.29
N ASN A 184 -1.29 -9.13 -8.10
CA ASN A 184 -2.48 -9.94 -7.78
C ASN A 184 -3.46 -9.23 -6.84
N TRP A 185 -4.22 -8.28 -7.39
CA TRP A 185 -5.20 -7.48 -6.63
C TRP A 185 -6.23 -8.32 -5.88
N ALA A 186 -6.73 -9.40 -6.47
CA ALA A 186 -7.76 -10.22 -5.84
C ALA A 186 -7.22 -10.94 -4.59
N GLU A 187 -6.03 -11.53 -4.70
CA GLU A 187 -5.36 -12.22 -3.59
C GLU A 187 -5.02 -11.24 -2.47
N ILE A 188 -4.48 -10.05 -2.79
CA ILE A 188 -4.14 -9.05 -1.78
C ILE A 188 -5.38 -8.57 -1.01
N ILE A 189 -6.51 -8.37 -1.70
CA ILE A 189 -7.77 -8.03 -1.03
C ILE A 189 -8.14 -9.13 -0.03
N GLN A 190 -8.05 -10.41 -0.42
CA GLN A 190 -8.34 -11.53 0.48
C GLN A 190 -7.40 -11.53 1.69
N ILE A 191 -6.10 -11.39 1.47
CA ILE A 191 -5.09 -11.30 2.53
C ILE A 191 -5.41 -10.15 3.51
N PHE A 192 -5.77 -8.96 3.01
CA PHE A 192 -6.13 -7.86 3.89
C PHE A 192 -7.44 -8.07 4.62
N ARG A 193 -8.43 -8.76 4.03
CA ARG A 193 -9.64 -9.16 4.74
C ARG A 193 -9.32 -10.11 5.90
N ILE A 194 -8.37 -11.02 5.71
CA ILE A 194 -7.91 -11.90 6.78
C ILE A 194 -7.29 -11.09 7.92
N PHE A 195 -6.41 -10.14 7.60
CA PHE A 195 -5.80 -9.27 8.61
C PHE A 195 -6.81 -8.35 9.29
N GLU A 196 -7.80 -7.82 8.57
CA GLU A 196 -8.89 -7.01 9.11
C GLU A 196 -9.68 -7.79 10.16
N LEU A 197 -10.02 -9.05 9.86
CA LEU A 197 -10.68 -9.94 10.81
C LEU A 197 -9.79 -10.18 12.05
N GLY A 198 -8.50 -10.43 11.84
CA GLY A 198 -7.53 -10.56 12.93
C GLY A 198 -7.44 -9.30 13.79
N ALA A 199 -7.36 -8.13 13.15
CA ALA A 199 -7.24 -6.83 13.78
C ALA A 199 -8.48 -6.49 14.61
N SER A 200 -9.68 -6.85 14.13
CA SER A 200 -10.93 -6.67 14.88
C SER A 200 -10.97 -7.42 16.21
N LEU A 201 -10.19 -8.51 16.35
CA LEU A 201 -10.13 -9.35 17.55
C LEU A 201 -8.95 -9.02 18.47
N ILE A 202 -7.81 -8.64 17.89
CA ILE A 202 -6.53 -8.53 18.62
C ILE A 202 -6.07 -7.07 18.74
N GLY A 203 -6.54 -6.20 17.86
CA GLY A 203 -6.06 -4.83 17.65
C GLY A 203 -4.86 -4.78 16.69
N GLU A 204 -4.87 -3.81 15.77
CA GLU A 204 -3.79 -3.59 14.79
C GLU A 204 -2.43 -3.43 15.44
N ASP A 205 -2.30 -2.56 16.45
CA ASP A 205 -1.04 -2.30 17.14
C ASP A 205 -0.44 -3.56 17.76
N SER A 206 -1.29 -4.43 18.30
CA SER A 206 -0.88 -5.70 18.92
C SER A 206 -0.42 -6.71 17.87
N LEU A 207 -1.07 -6.72 16.71
CA LEU A 207 -0.66 -7.53 15.56
C LEU A 207 0.66 -7.03 14.97
N LEU A 208 0.79 -5.73 14.68
CA LEU A 208 2.04 -5.16 14.18
C LEU A 208 3.21 -5.42 15.11
N LYS A 209 3.05 -5.21 16.42
CA LYS A 209 4.08 -5.54 17.40
C LYS A 209 4.48 -7.02 17.38
N THR A 210 3.60 -7.90 16.96
CA THR A 210 3.89 -9.34 16.84
C THR A 210 4.62 -9.63 15.55
N PHE A 211 4.12 -9.10 14.43
CA PHE A 211 4.72 -9.28 13.13
C PHE A 211 6.13 -8.70 13.08
N MET A 212 6.37 -7.54 13.70
CA MET A 212 7.73 -6.98 13.78
C MET A 212 8.66 -7.80 14.67
N LYS A 213 8.16 -8.46 15.72
CA LYS A 213 8.96 -9.37 16.58
C LYS A 213 9.30 -10.69 15.90
N GLN A 214 8.56 -11.06 14.87
CA GLN A 214 8.80 -12.27 14.10
C GLN A 214 10.03 -12.13 13.20
N PHE A 215 10.50 -10.91 12.95
CA PHE A 215 11.54 -10.60 11.98
C PHE A 215 12.88 -10.36 12.68
N ILE A 216 13.93 -11.04 12.22
CA ILE A 216 15.29 -10.86 12.68
C ILE A 216 16.17 -10.59 11.45
N GLU A 217 16.78 -9.41 11.41
CA GLU A 217 17.78 -9.05 10.40
C GLU A 217 19.17 -9.40 10.91
N ILE A 218 19.98 -10.05 10.09
CA ILE A 218 21.33 -10.49 10.45
C ILE A 218 22.30 -10.07 9.36
N ASP A 219 23.32 -9.31 9.76
CA ASP A 219 24.27 -8.68 8.83
C ASP A 219 25.26 -9.67 8.19
N ASP A 220 25.59 -10.81 8.83
CA ASP A 220 26.58 -11.77 8.32
C ASP A 220 26.30 -13.25 8.68
N GLN A 221 26.82 -14.14 7.82
CA GLN A 221 26.45 -15.56 7.62
C GLN A 221 26.59 -16.55 8.78
N TYR A 222 26.99 -16.17 9.99
CA TYR A 222 27.33 -17.18 11.01
C TYR A 222 26.76 -16.85 12.38
N HIS A 223 25.91 -17.79 12.82
CA HIS A 223 25.29 -17.92 14.13
C HIS A 223 24.17 -16.93 14.47
N VAL A 224 22.96 -17.31 14.07
CA VAL A 224 21.80 -17.04 14.92
C VAL A 224 21.85 -18.04 16.06
N ASP A 225 22.18 -17.60 17.26
CA ASP A 225 21.64 -18.24 18.46
C ASP A 225 20.14 -17.89 18.49
N ALA A 226 19.40 -18.48 17.56
CA ALA A 226 17.94 -18.49 17.59
C ALA A 226 17.56 -19.48 18.69
N ASN A 227 17.84 -19.13 19.94
CA ASN A 227 17.28 -19.77 21.10
C ASN A 227 15.79 -19.38 21.08
N ASN A 228 15.04 -19.97 20.14
CA ASN A 228 13.72 -19.52 19.74
C ASN A 228 12.69 -20.07 20.73
N LYS A 229 12.85 -19.65 22.00
CA LYS A 229 11.85 -19.80 23.06
C LYS A 229 10.60 -18.96 22.80
N ASN A 230 10.51 -18.32 21.63
CA ASN A 230 9.40 -17.48 21.25
C ASN A 230 8.24 -18.36 20.77
N ASP A 231 7.03 -18.01 21.21
CA ASP A 231 5.80 -18.69 20.79
C ASP A 231 5.46 -18.46 19.29
N LEU A 232 6.33 -17.87 18.48
CA LEU A 232 6.03 -17.34 17.15
C LEU A 232 6.90 -17.98 16.06
N TYR A 233 6.34 -18.12 14.86
CA TYR A 233 7.11 -18.41 13.66
C TYR A 233 8.07 -17.23 13.43
N THR A 234 9.33 -17.52 13.18
CA THR A 234 10.37 -16.48 13.05
C THR A 234 10.90 -16.47 11.63
N LEU A 235 11.03 -15.28 11.04
CA LEU A 235 11.64 -15.06 9.75
C LEU A 235 13.00 -14.41 9.97
N ILE A 236 14.04 -15.01 9.41
CA ILE A 236 15.40 -14.49 9.45
C ILE A 236 15.78 -14.06 8.04
N LEU A 237 16.18 -12.80 7.90
CA LEU A 237 16.75 -12.28 6.67
C LEU A 237 18.27 -12.38 6.70
N PHE A 238 18.85 -12.83 5.60
CA PHE A 238 20.27 -12.71 5.29
C PHE A 238 20.43 -12.11 3.88
N LYS A 239 21.65 -11.66 3.53
CA LYS A 239 21.95 -10.90 2.29
C LYS A 239 21.34 -11.48 1.00
N GLU A 240 21.19 -12.80 0.90
CA GLU A 240 20.73 -13.49 -0.32
C GLU A 240 19.41 -14.27 -0.13
N GLY A 241 18.71 -14.13 0.99
CA GLY A 241 17.46 -14.87 1.17
C GLY A 241 16.85 -14.83 2.57
N PHE A 242 15.91 -15.75 2.80
CA PHE A 242 15.16 -15.89 4.04
C PHE A 242 15.24 -17.30 4.58
N ALA A 243 15.16 -17.43 5.90
CA ALA A 243 14.87 -18.70 6.57
C ALA A 243 13.68 -18.51 7.52
N GLN A 244 12.83 -19.54 7.57
CA GLN A 244 11.67 -19.58 8.45
C GLN A 244 11.89 -20.64 9.53
N PHE A 245 11.63 -20.28 10.78
CA PHE A 245 11.77 -21.15 11.94
C PHE A 245 10.43 -21.34 12.62
N GLU A 246 10.13 -22.59 12.95
CA GLU A 246 8.95 -22.91 13.73
C GLU A 246 9.14 -22.58 15.21
N PRO A 247 8.06 -22.23 15.93
CA PRO A 247 8.12 -21.98 17.36
C PRO A 247 8.65 -23.19 18.15
N GLY A 248 9.67 -22.97 18.98
CA GLY A 248 10.25 -24.02 19.83
C GLY A 248 11.05 -25.09 19.08
N ASN A 249 11.33 -24.86 17.79
CA ASN A 249 12.15 -25.75 16.98
C ASN A 249 13.48 -25.05 16.66
N ASP A 250 14.59 -25.66 17.08
CA ASP A 250 15.95 -25.16 16.84
C ASP A 250 16.53 -25.68 15.52
N GLU A 251 15.83 -26.62 14.86
CA GLU A 251 16.27 -27.19 13.58
C GLU A 251 16.15 -26.17 12.44
N ARG A 252 17.27 -25.92 11.78
CA ARG A 252 17.38 -25.06 10.60
C ARG A 252 16.73 -25.75 9.41
N HIS A 253 15.42 -25.58 9.22
CA HIS A 253 14.83 -25.77 7.91
C HIS A 253 15.20 -24.56 7.04
N LEU A 254 16.44 -24.55 6.53
CA LEU A 254 16.84 -23.65 5.46
C LEU A 254 16.01 -23.98 4.22
N LYS A 255 14.83 -23.37 4.10
CA LYS A 255 14.14 -23.26 2.82
C LYS A 255 14.89 -22.21 2.00
N SER A 256 16.01 -22.58 1.38
CA SER A 256 16.66 -21.72 0.38
C SER A 256 15.86 -21.80 -0.93
N ASN A 257 14.67 -21.21 -0.97
CA ASN A 257 13.96 -21.08 -2.24
C ASN A 257 14.29 -19.70 -2.82
N SER A 258 15.39 -19.63 -3.57
CA SER A 258 15.70 -18.48 -4.44
C SER A 258 14.69 -18.32 -5.59
N ASN A 259 13.76 -19.27 -5.75
CA ASN A 259 12.78 -19.33 -6.85
C ASN A 259 11.31 -19.30 -6.36
N ASP A 260 11.04 -19.09 -5.07
CA ASP A 260 9.65 -18.95 -4.62
C ASP A 260 9.16 -17.52 -4.88
N ASN A 261 8.13 -17.36 -5.71
CA ASN A 261 7.43 -16.08 -5.90
C ASN A 261 6.60 -15.66 -4.68
N ARG A 262 6.61 -16.46 -3.60
CA ARG A 262 5.83 -16.24 -2.39
C ARG A 262 6.43 -15.13 -1.52
N ASP A 263 5.55 -14.29 -0.97
CA ASP A 263 5.95 -13.29 0.03
C ASP A 263 6.02 -13.94 1.41
N LEU A 264 7.19 -14.49 1.74
CA LEU A 264 7.45 -15.18 3.00
C LEU A 264 7.18 -14.33 4.24
N PHE A 265 7.26 -12.99 4.14
CA PHE A 265 6.93 -12.12 5.26
C PHE A 265 5.42 -12.10 5.51
N ILE A 266 4.63 -11.93 4.45
CA ILE A 266 3.17 -11.96 4.53
C ILE A 266 2.70 -13.34 5.01
N GLU A 267 3.28 -14.42 4.48
CA GLU A 267 3.00 -15.79 4.90
C GLU A 267 3.27 -15.98 6.41
N ASN A 268 4.45 -15.55 6.90
CA ASN A 268 4.77 -15.59 8.32
C ASN A 268 3.79 -14.77 9.17
N CYS A 269 3.36 -13.59 8.69
CA CYS A 269 2.35 -12.78 9.37
C CYS A 269 1.03 -13.56 9.50
N LEU A 270 0.58 -14.23 8.43
CA LEU A 270 -0.64 -15.04 8.43
C LEU A 270 -0.52 -16.22 9.40
N MET A 271 0.59 -16.95 9.38
CA MET A 271 0.84 -18.07 10.31
C MET A 271 0.85 -17.61 11.77
N ASN A 272 1.49 -16.48 12.07
CA ASN A 272 1.52 -15.91 13.42
C ASN A 272 0.18 -15.32 13.85
N LEU A 273 -0.62 -14.79 12.92
CA LEU A 273 -2.00 -14.41 13.19
C LEU A 273 -2.82 -15.64 13.60
N LEU A 274 -2.78 -16.71 12.82
CA LEU A 274 -3.48 -17.97 13.13
C LEU A 274 -3.07 -18.52 14.49
N LYS A 275 -1.76 -18.58 14.76
CA LYS A 275 -1.24 -19.04 16.05
C LYS A 275 -1.69 -18.16 17.22
N LYS A 276 -1.78 -16.84 17.01
CA LYS A 276 -2.32 -15.93 18.03
C LYS A 276 -3.80 -16.17 18.28
N LEU A 277 -4.61 -16.37 17.23
CA LEU A 277 -6.05 -16.61 17.35
C LEU A 277 -6.37 -17.89 18.13
N GLN A 278 -5.49 -18.90 18.08
CA GLN A 278 -5.60 -20.13 18.88
C GLN A 278 -5.41 -19.90 20.39
N LYS A 279 -4.89 -18.75 20.85
CA LYS A 279 -4.70 -18.50 22.30
C LYS A 279 -6.04 -18.39 23.03
N PRO A 280 -6.23 -19.03 24.21
CA PRO A 280 -7.53 -19.12 24.89
C PRO A 280 -8.22 -17.77 25.15
N LYS A 281 -7.45 -16.71 25.38
CA LYS A 281 -7.97 -15.36 25.63
C LYS A 281 -8.72 -14.74 24.46
N TYR A 282 -8.42 -15.16 23.21
CA TYR A 282 -9.12 -14.67 22.03
C TYR A 282 -10.24 -15.62 21.61
N VAL A 283 -10.06 -16.93 21.80
CA VAL A 283 -11.10 -17.95 21.57
C VAL A 283 -12.32 -17.73 22.48
N ARG A 284 -12.12 -17.27 23.73
CA ARG A 284 -13.20 -17.00 24.70
C ARG A 284 -13.98 -15.71 24.45
N ASN A 285 -13.42 -14.77 23.68
CA ASN A 285 -14.03 -13.45 23.42
C ASN A 285 -14.84 -13.42 22.11
N VAL A 286 -14.99 -14.56 21.43
CA VAL A 286 -15.72 -14.64 20.17
C VAL A 286 -17.12 -15.17 20.45
N GLU A 287 -18.13 -14.33 20.22
CA GLU A 287 -19.55 -14.62 20.50
C GLU A 287 -20.07 -15.86 19.77
N SER A 288 -19.36 -16.34 18.74
CA SER A 288 -19.69 -17.58 18.04
C SER A 288 -18.42 -18.34 17.60
N PRO A 289 -18.13 -19.52 18.19
CA PRO A 289 -17.08 -20.43 17.71
C PRO A 289 -17.20 -20.78 16.22
N LYS A 290 -18.42 -20.77 15.67
CA LYS A 290 -18.66 -20.95 14.23
C LYS A 290 -18.07 -19.82 13.39
N GLN A 291 -18.14 -18.56 13.83
CA GLN A 291 -17.50 -17.48 13.08
C GLN A 291 -15.98 -17.59 13.10
N LEU A 292 -15.39 -18.06 14.21
CA LEU A 292 -13.95 -18.27 14.28
C LEU A 292 -13.51 -19.45 13.41
N ILE A 293 -14.27 -20.54 13.41
CA ILE A 293 -14.04 -21.72 12.55
C ILE A 293 -14.27 -21.37 11.09
N THR A 294 -15.34 -20.67 10.72
CA THR A 294 -15.58 -20.24 9.33
C THR A 294 -14.52 -19.24 8.87
N LYS A 295 -14.08 -18.30 9.73
CA LYS A 295 -12.97 -17.39 9.39
C LYS A 295 -11.64 -18.12 9.32
N TYR A 296 -11.38 -19.09 10.20
CA TYR A 296 -10.19 -19.93 10.19
C TYR A 296 -10.16 -20.85 8.97
N ASP A 297 -11.27 -21.47 8.61
CA ASP A 297 -11.45 -22.31 7.43
C ASP A 297 -11.33 -21.48 6.15
N LEU A 298 -11.86 -20.25 6.12
CA LEU A 298 -11.64 -19.31 5.02
C LEU A 298 -10.16 -18.94 4.88
N ILE A 299 -9.50 -18.57 5.98
CA ILE A 299 -8.06 -18.25 5.99
C ILE A 299 -7.22 -19.45 5.55
N TYR A 300 -7.50 -20.62 6.10
CA TYR A 300 -6.76 -21.85 5.85
C TYR A 300 -6.99 -22.37 4.43
N HIS A 301 -8.24 -22.42 3.95
CA HIS A 301 -8.55 -22.90 2.60
C HIS A 301 -8.14 -21.91 1.50
N ASP A 302 -8.20 -20.60 1.73
CA ASP A 302 -7.71 -19.61 0.75
C ASP A 302 -6.18 -19.51 0.77
N SER A 303 -5.50 -19.79 1.90
CA SER A 303 -4.04 -19.90 1.96
C SER A 303 -3.44 -21.18 1.34
N LEU A 304 -4.29 -22.15 0.98
CA LEU A 304 -3.90 -23.44 0.40
C LEU A 304 -4.26 -23.57 -1.09
N LYS A 305 -4.82 -22.52 -1.71
CA LYS A 305 -5.05 -22.45 -3.16
C LYS A 305 -3.80 -21.87 -3.85
N ASP A 306 -2.68 -22.57 -3.71
CA ASP A 306 -1.53 -22.49 -4.61
C ASP A 306 -1.62 -23.65 -5.61
#